data_AF-A0A285QDN5-F1
#
_entry.id   AF-A0A285QDN5-F1
#
_cell.length_a   1.000
_cell.length_b   1.000
_cell.length_c   1.000
_cell.angle_alpha   90.00
_cell.angle_beta   90.00
_cell.angle_gamma   90.00
#
_symmetry.space_group_name_H-M   'P 1'
#
loop_
_entity.id
_entity.type
_entity.pdbx_description
1 polymer ?
#
loop_
_entity_poly.entity_id
_entity_poly.type
_entity_poly.pdbx_seq_one_letter_code
_entity_poly.pdbx_strand_id
1 'polypeptide(L)'
;MSADPLKALSDMASDAHTRIQAAHQHINPIVEVRRGMRDTGIPADVMTIDCLRTRRRITLILHDEQPGVLLYQFVTIEDEVGNDFKQMALSAVDTGTFFGWMQDYFG
;
A
#
# COMPACT_ATOMS: atom_id res chain seq x y z
N MET A 1 20.39 -0.65 13.16
CA MET A 1 20.04 -0.42 11.74
C MET A 1 18.57 -0.05 11.73
N SER A 2 18.27 1.23 11.57
CA SER A 2 16.91 1.77 11.50
C SER A 2 16.27 1.28 10.20
N ALA A 3 15.64 0.12 10.26
CA ALA A 3 14.85 -0.41 9.16
C ALA A 3 13.67 0.55 8.97
N ASP A 4 13.72 1.33 7.91
CA ASP A 4 12.63 2.22 7.48
C ASP A 4 11.43 1.33 7.10
N PRO A 5 10.35 1.29 7.90
CA PRO A 5 9.21 0.41 7.67
C PRO A 5 8.59 0.60 6.29
N LEU A 6 8.60 1.85 5.81
CA LEU A 6 8.07 2.21 4.51
C LEU A 6 8.94 1.67 3.38
N LYS A 7 10.27 1.65 3.56
CA LYS A 7 11.17 1.03 2.59
C LYS A 7 10.89 -0.47 2.49
N ALA A 8 10.72 -1.15 3.62
CA ALA A 8 10.38 -2.57 3.64
C ALA A 8 9.06 -2.85 2.90
N LEU A 9 8.02 -2.03 3.13
CA LEU A 9 6.75 -2.16 2.40
C LEU A 9 6.90 -1.89 0.90
N SER A 10 7.68 -0.86 0.53
CA SER A 10 7.96 -0.54 -0.87
C SER A 10 8.68 -1.67 -1.60
N ASP A 11 9.68 -2.29 -0.95
CA ASP A 11 10.41 -3.43 -1.49
C ASP A 11 9.45 -4.62 -1.67
N MET A 12 8.64 -4.94 -0.65
CA MET A 12 7.63 -6.01 -0.73
C MET A 12 6.57 -5.78 -1.82
N ALA A 13 6.10 -4.54 -1.98
CA ALA A 13 5.12 -4.20 -3.01
C ALA A 13 5.72 -4.24 -4.41
N SER A 14 6.99 -3.89 -4.58
CA SER A 14 7.71 -4.02 -5.86
C SER A 14 7.91 -5.49 -6.24
N ASP A 15 8.22 -6.34 -5.27
CA ASP A 15 8.30 -7.79 -5.50
C ASP A 15 6.93 -8.38 -5.87
N ALA A 16 5.87 -7.97 -5.17
CA ALA A 16 4.50 -8.38 -5.47
C ALA A 16 4.05 -7.91 -6.86
N HIS A 17 4.41 -6.68 -7.24
CA HIS A 17 4.19 -6.11 -8.57
C HIS A 17 4.86 -6.97 -9.66
N THR A 18 6.12 -7.34 -9.46
CA THR A 18 6.84 -8.19 -10.43
C THR A 18 6.14 -9.54 -10.61
N ARG A 19 5.65 -10.14 -9.52
CA ARG A 19 4.91 -11.42 -9.55
C ARG A 19 3.54 -11.28 -10.22
N ILE A 20 2.76 -10.24 -9.88
CA ILE A 20 1.43 -10.03 -10.46
C ILE A 20 1.54 -9.73 -11.95
N GLN A 21 2.55 -8.98 -12.39
CA GLN A 21 2.77 -8.65 -13.80
C GLN A 21 3.13 -9.90 -14.62
N ALA A 22 3.86 -10.86 -14.02
CA ALA A 22 4.17 -12.13 -14.64
C ALA A 22 2.95 -13.06 -14.75
N ALA A 23 2.07 -13.07 -13.73
CA ALA A 23 0.88 -13.92 -13.69
C ALA A 23 -0.34 -13.32 -14.42
N HIS A 24 -0.49 -11.99 -14.40
CA HIS A 24 -1.63 -11.24 -14.88
C HIS A 24 -1.18 -10.00 -15.66
N GLN A 25 -0.86 -10.14 -16.95
CA GLN A 25 -0.40 -9.02 -17.80
C GLN A 25 -1.36 -7.81 -17.86
N HIS A 26 -2.63 -8.01 -17.53
CA HIS A 26 -3.65 -6.96 -17.50
C HIS A 26 -3.64 -6.16 -16.19
N ILE A 27 -3.15 -6.72 -15.09
CA ILE A 27 -3.02 -6.02 -13.82
C ILE A 27 -1.67 -5.30 -13.84
N ASN A 28 -1.70 -3.97 -13.94
CA ASN A 28 -0.50 -3.13 -13.87
C ASN A 28 -0.64 -2.17 -12.68
N PRO A 29 -0.25 -2.61 -11.47
CA PRO A 29 -0.24 -1.75 -10.30
C PRO A 29 0.85 -0.69 -10.40
N ILE A 30 0.57 0.52 -9.94
CA ILE A 30 1.51 1.62 -9.81
C ILE A 30 1.65 1.88 -8.32
N VAL A 31 2.85 1.68 -7.79
CA VAL A 31 3.16 1.95 -6.38
C VAL A 31 3.66 3.39 -6.27
N GLU A 32 2.97 4.21 -5.48
CA GLU A 32 3.37 5.57 -5.15
C GLU A 32 3.65 5.66 -3.64
N VAL A 33 4.77 6.27 -3.27
CA VAL A 33 5.20 6.42 -1.88
C VAL A 33 5.32 7.90 -1.56
N ARG A 34 4.58 8.37 -0.55
CA ARG A 34 4.57 9.76 -0.07
C ARG A 34 5.08 9.83 1.37
N ARG A 35 6.30 10.37 1.51
CA ARG A 35 6.97 10.65 2.79
C ARG A 35 6.81 12.11 3.25
N GLY A 36 6.35 13.00 2.36
CA GLY A 36 6.26 14.45 2.60
C GLY A 36 5.13 14.90 3.53
N MET A 37 4.34 13.97 4.09
CA MET A 37 3.31 14.27 5.08
C MET A 37 3.91 14.83 6.38
N ARG A 38 5.12 14.39 6.74
CA ARG A 38 5.89 14.95 7.85
C ARG A 38 6.25 16.42 7.64
N ASP A 39 6.57 16.80 6.41
CA ASP A 39 6.89 18.19 6.06
C ASP A 39 5.67 19.12 6.19
N THR A 40 4.45 18.55 6.13
CA THR A 40 3.19 19.27 6.36
C THR A 40 2.64 19.09 7.78
N GLY A 41 3.43 18.54 8.71
CA GLY A 41 3.06 18.39 10.12
C GLY A 41 2.19 17.17 10.46
N ILE A 42 2.01 16.23 9.52
CA ILE A 42 1.30 14.96 9.76
C ILE A 42 2.36 13.86 9.98
N PRO A 43 2.50 13.31 11.20
CA PRO A 43 3.52 12.32 11.53
C PRO A 43 3.09 10.92 11.03
N ALA A 44 3.00 10.77 9.71
CA ALA A 44 2.62 9.54 9.05
C ALA A 44 3.28 9.42 7.68
N ASP A 45 3.50 8.20 7.23
CA ASP A 45 3.84 7.89 5.85
C ASP A 45 2.65 7.30 5.12
N VAL A 46 2.50 7.64 3.84
CA VAL A 46 1.44 7.09 2.99
C VAL A 46 2.06 6.39 1.80
N MET A 47 1.54 5.21 1.47
CA MET A 47 1.85 4.48 0.26
C MET A 47 0.53 4.11 -0.43
N THR A 48 0.44 4.31 -1.73
CA THR A 48 -0.73 3.94 -2.52
C THR A 48 -0.32 2.96 -3.61
N ILE A 49 -1.20 2.01 -3.90
CA ILE A 49 -1.04 1.05 -5.00
C ILE A 49 -2.25 1.22 -5.91
N ASP A 50 -2.02 1.73 -7.11
CA ASP A 50 -3.08 2.10 -8.04
C ASP A 50 -3.08 1.18 -9.26
N CYS A 51 -4.23 0.62 -9.60
CA CYS A 51 -4.41 -0.05 -10.88
C CYS A 51 -5.26 0.84 -11.79
N LEU A 52 -4.59 1.56 -12.72
CA LEU A 52 -5.27 2.47 -13.64
C LEU A 52 -6.30 1.75 -14.53
N ARG A 53 -6.07 0.46 -14.83
CA ARG A 53 -6.99 -0.32 -15.67
C ARG A 53 -8.32 -0.58 -14.97
N THR A 54 -8.30 -0.94 -13.68
CA THR A 54 -9.51 -1.22 -12.90
C THR A 54 -10.04 0.00 -12.15
N ARG A 55 -9.32 1.14 -12.21
CA ARG A 55 -9.61 2.36 -11.46
C ARG A 55 -9.68 2.13 -9.96
N ARG A 56 -8.89 1.19 -9.44
CA ARG A 56 -8.85 0.81 -8.03
C ARG A 56 -7.54 1.23 -7.38
N ARG A 57 -7.59 1.56 -6.10
CA ARG A 57 -6.48 2.06 -5.27
C ARG A 57 -6.48 1.36 -3.91
N ILE A 58 -5.30 0.96 -3.48
CA ILE A 58 -5.04 0.46 -2.13
C ILE A 58 -4.21 1.52 -1.43
N THR A 59 -4.78 2.17 -0.42
CA THR A 59 -4.08 3.17 0.39
C THR A 59 -3.55 2.52 1.65
N LEU A 60 -2.32 2.82 2.01
CA LEU A 60 -1.57 2.28 3.14
C LEU A 60 -1.01 3.46 3.92
N ILE A 61 -1.24 3.48 5.24
CA ILE A 61 -0.80 4.56 6.11
C ILE A 61 -0.06 3.95 7.30
N LEU A 62 1.14 4.46 7.54
CA LEU A 62 1.92 4.20 8.74
C LEU A 62 1.91 5.45 9.60
N HIS A 63 1.32 5.39 10.79
CA HIS A 63 1.38 6.50 11.74
C HIS A 63 2.59 6.35 12.67
N ASP A 64 3.32 7.44 12.88
CA ASP A 64 4.47 7.45 13.81
C ASP A 64 4.02 7.25 15.27
N GLU A 65 2.79 7.65 15.61
CA GLU A 65 2.19 7.45 16.94
C GLU A 65 1.75 5.99 17.19
N GLN A 66 1.61 5.19 16.13
CA GLN A 66 1.21 3.78 16.20
C GLN A 66 2.25 2.89 15.50
N PRO A 67 3.49 2.83 16.02
CA PRO A 67 4.54 2.06 15.39
C PRO A 67 4.17 0.59 15.35
N GLY A 68 4.31 -0.04 14.18
CA GLY A 68 3.99 -1.44 13.97
C GLY A 68 2.52 -1.73 13.62
N VAL A 69 1.69 -0.69 13.45
CA VAL A 69 0.34 -0.81 12.88
C VAL A 69 0.36 -0.27 11.45
N LEU A 70 -0.18 -1.07 10.53
CA LEU A 70 -0.47 -0.66 9.17
C LEU A 70 -1.96 -0.39 9.06
N LEU A 71 -2.33 0.86 8.76
CA LEU A 71 -3.67 1.20 8.33
C LEU A 71 -3.77 1.01 6.82
N TYR A 72 -4.86 0.45 6.34
CA TYR A 72 -5.08 0.23 4.92
C TYR A 72 -6.54 0.37 4.53
N GLN A 73 -6.76 0.79 3.30
CA GLN A 73 -8.10 0.96 2.74
C GLN A 73 -8.12 0.62 1.25
N PHE A 74 -9.21 -0.01 0.84
CA PHE A 74 -9.49 -0.35 -0.55
C PHE A 74 -10.52 0.64 -1.08
N VAL A 75 -10.12 1.50 -2.01
CA VAL A 75 -10.96 2.55 -2.59
C VAL A 75 -10.82 2.56 -4.11
N THR A 76 -11.72 3.23 -4.82
CA THR A 76 -11.47 3.53 -6.24
C THR A 76 -10.61 4.79 -6.36
N ILE A 77 -10.01 5.00 -7.54
CA ILE A 77 -9.21 6.22 -7.82
C ILE A 77 -10.13 7.46 -7.84
N GLU A 78 -11.43 7.28 -8.03
CA GLU A 78 -12.44 8.36 -8.01
C GLU A 78 -12.95 8.65 -6.59
N ASP A 79 -12.90 7.66 -5.70
CA ASP A 79 -13.38 7.82 -4.33
C ASP A 79 -12.36 8.58 -3.48
N GLU A 80 -12.88 9.46 -2.63
CA GLU A 80 -12.09 10.01 -1.53
C GLU A 80 -11.83 8.92 -0.49
N VAL A 81 -10.61 8.93 0.06
CA VAL A 81 -10.20 8.05 1.15
C VAL A 81 -11.13 8.32 2.33
N GLY A 82 -12.00 7.35 2.66
CA GLY A 82 -12.95 7.48 3.76
C GLY A 82 -12.30 7.31 5.13
N ASN A 83 -13.05 7.54 6.20
CA ASN A 83 -12.54 7.38 7.57
C ASN A 83 -12.43 5.92 8.03
N ASP A 84 -12.97 4.97 7.27
CA ASP A 84 -13.00 3.54 7.64
C ASP A 84 -11.73 2.82 7.17
N PHE A 85 -10.63 3.06 7.89
CA PHE A 85 -9.39 2.32 7.69
C PHE A 85 -9.45 0.97 8.39
N LYS A 86 -9.03 -0.08 7.67
CA LYS A 86 -8.70 -1.36 8.30
C LYS A 86 -7.31 -1.26 8.90
N GLN A 87 -7.05 -2.05 9.94
CA GLN A 87 -5.78 -2.04 10.63
C GLN A 87 -5.25 -3.47 10.79
N MET A 88 -3.95 -3.65 10.57
CA MET A 88 -3.27 -4.91 10.83
C MET A 88 -1.87 -4.67 11.38
N ALA A 89 -1.31 -5.69 12.02
CA ALA A 89 0.07 -5.63 12.46
C ALA A 89 0.99 -5.55 11.24
N LEU A 90 1.89 -4.58 11.23
CA LEU A 90 2.89 -4.43 10.18
C LEU A 90 3.74 -5.70 10.01
N SER A 91 4.03 -6.40 11.11
CA SER A 91 4.76 -7.67 11.10
C SER A 91 4.00 -8.83 10.44
N ALA A 92 2.68 -8.70 10.26
CA ALA A 92 1.86 -9.68 9.56
C ALA A 92 1.80 -9.43 8.05
N VAL A 93 2.40 -8.33 7.56
CA VAL A 93 2.40 -7.95 6.15
C VAL A 93 3.64 -8.53 5.49
N ASP A 94 3.42 -9.22 4.38
CA ASP A 94 4.47 -9.78 3.54
C ASP A 94 4.14 -9.59 2.04
N THR A 95 5.07 -9.98 1.18
CA THR A 95 4.87 -9.96 -0.29
C THR A 95 3.64 -10.77 -0.72
N GLY A 96 3.28 -11.84 0.00
CA GLY A 96 2.12 -12.67 -0.29
C GLY A 96 0.80 -11.94 -0.03
N THR A 97 0.76 -11.14 1.03
CA THR A 97 -0.37 -10.27 1.38
C THR A 97 -0.60 -9.24 0.29
N PHE A 98 0.45 -8.55 -0.16
CA PHE A 98 0.36 -7.60 -1.27
C PHE A 98 -0.07 -8.26 -2.57
N PHE A 99 0.50 -9.42 -2.90
CA PHE A 99 0.11 -10.18 -4.09
C PHE A 99 -1.38 -10.57 -4.05
N GLY A 100 -1.84 -11.11 -2.91
CA GLY A 100 -3.25 -11.46 -2.70
C GLY A 100 -4.17 -10.25 -2.84
N TRP A 101 -3.81 -9.12 -2.23
CA TRP A 101 -4.59 -7.88 -2.39
C TRP A 101 -4.62 -7.41 -3.84
N MET A 102 -3.50 -7.42 -4.56
CA MET A 102 -3.48 -7.05 -5.97
C MET A 102 -4.31 -8.01 -6.82
N GLN A 103 -4.25 -9.31 -6.56
CA GLN A 103 -4.99 -10.30 -7.31
C GLN A 103 -6.49 -10.23 -7.03
N ASP A 104 -6.88 -10.20 -5.76
CA ASP A 104 -8.30 -10.24 -5.35
C ASP A 104 -8.99 -8.89 -5.56
N TYR A 105 -8.26 -7.79 -5.39
CA TYR A 105 -8.80 -6.44 -5.55
C TYR A 105 -8.59 -5.85 -6.95
N PHE A 106 -7.62 -6.30 -7.77
CA PHE A 106 -7.47 -5.80 -9.15
C PHE A 106 -7.78 -6.82 -10.25
N GLY A 107 -7.87 -8.11 -9.94
CA GLY A 107 -8.40 -9.13 -10.86
C GLY A 107 -9.90 -9.01 -11.02
#